data_AF-Q6YMQ5-F1
#
_entry.id   AF-Q6YMQ5-F1
#
_cell.length_a   1.000
_cell.length_b   1.000
_cell.length_c   1.000
_cell.angle_alpha   90.00
_cell.angle_beta   90.00
_cell.angle_gamma   90.00
#
_symmetry.space_group_name_H-M   'P 1'
#
loop_
_entity.id
_entity.type
_entity.pdbx_description
1 polymer ?
#
loop_
_entity_poly.entity_id
_entity_poly.type
_entity_poly.pdbx_seq_one_letter_code
_entity_poly.pdbx_strand_id
1 'polypeptide(L)'
;FLGLMGMPRRYSNYPDLLIFWNIISSIGSMISMFSVLMFVIIVWESLLSKRLMIFNTTFNMVEWIQNFPPMEHSYSEIPTISIK
;
A
#
# COMPACT_ATOMS: atom_id res chain seq x y z
N PHE A 1 13.34 20.08 -7.84
CA PHE A 1 13.41 21.56 -7.73
C PHE A 1 14.17 22.03 -6.51
N LEU A 2 13.72 21.79 -5.27
CA LEU A 2 14.44 22.23 -4.04
C LEU A 2 15.91 21.77 -3.96
N GLY A 3 16.20 20.50 -4.27
CA GLY A 3 17.56 19.98 -4.26
C GLY A 3 18.46 20.54 -5.37
N LEU A 4 17.88 20.97 -6.50
CA LEU A 4 18.61 21.64 -7.58
C LEU A 4 18.94 23.10 -7.23
N MET A 5 18.11 23.72 -6.38
CA MET A 5 18.34 25.05 -5.81
C MET A 5 19.29 25.02 -4.61
N GLY A 6 19.97 23.89 -4.37
CA GLY A 6 21.00 23.78 -3.35
C GLY A 6 20.52 23.64 -1.92
N MET A 7 19.25 23.27 -1.67
CA MET A 7 18.76 23.05 -0.30
C MET A 7 19.48 21.86 0.37
N PRO A 8 20.29 22.08 1.42
CA PRO A 8 20.98 21.00 2.12
C PRO A 8 20.01 20.19 3.00
N ARG A 9 20.31 18.91 3.22
CA ARG A 9 19.45 18.03 4.04
C ARG A 9 19.63 18.33 5.53
N ARG A 10 18.58 18.07 6.31
CA ARG A 10 18.55 18.14 7.80
C ARG A 10 18.62 19.57 8.38
N TYR A 11 18.06 20.55 7.68
CA TYR A 11 17.93 21.92 8.18
C TYR A 11 16.53 22.15 8.76
N SER A 12 16.48 22.75 9.94
CA SER A 12 15.23 23.17 10.58
C SER A 12 14.70 24.48 9.99
N ASN A 13 15.60 25.41 9.64
CA ASN A 13 15.28 26.72 9.10
C ASN A 13 15.84 26.84 7.68
N TYR A 14 15.13 27.57 6.82
CA TYR A 14 15.48 27.77 5.41
C TYR A 14 15.16 29.21 4.97
N PRO A 15 15.88 29.74 3.96
CA PRO A 15 15.64 31.10 3.45
C PRO A 15 14.28 31.25 2.76
N ASP A 16 13.79 32.49 2.69
CA ASP A 16 12.44 32.81 2.20
C ASP A 16 12.16 32.31 0.78
N LEU A 17 13.19 32.25 -0.06
CA LEU A 17 13.15 31.74 -1.45
C LEU A 17 12.63 30.29 -1.55
N LEU A 18 12.76 29.49 -0.48
CA LEU A 18 12.38 28.08 -0.45
C LEU A 18 11.00 27.84 0.21
N ILE A 19 10.36 28.88 0.73
CA ILE A 19 9.08 28.78 1.45
C ILE A 19 8.00 28.13 0.59
N PHE A 20 7.86 28.56 -0.66
CA PHE A 20 6.79 28.09 -1.55
C PHE A 20 6.79 26.56 -1.70
N TRP A 21 7.94 25.98 -2.02
CA TRP A 21 8.06 24.54 -2.22
C TRP A 21 7.94 23.74 -0.93
N ASN A 22 8.41 24.30 0.20
CA ASN A 22 8.26 23.67 1.51
C ASN A 22 6.79 23.69 1.99
N ILE A 23 6.03 24.74 1.69
CA ILE A 23 4.58 24.78 1.96
C ILE A 23 3.87 23.70 1.16
N ILE A 24 4.12 23.59 -0.15
CA ILE A 24 3.54 22.54 -0.99
C ILE A 24 3.89 21.14 -0.44
N SER A 25 5.17 20.94 -0.09
CA SER A 25 5.62 19.67 0.52
C SER A 25 4.89 19.37 1.83
N SER A 26 4.67 20.37 2.68
CA SER A 26 3.97 20.19 3.96
C SER A 26 2.49 19.85 3.76
N ILE A 27 1.82 20.51 2.81
CA ILE A 27 0.43 20.19 2.44
C ILE A 27 0.35 18.75 1.93
N GLY A 28 1.28 18.33 1.07
CA GLY A 28 1.38 16.94 0.60
C GLY A 28 1.55 15.95 1.76
N SER A 29 2.37 16.29 2.75
CA SER A 29 2.54 15.43 3.94
C SER A 29 1.25 15.29 4.76
N MET A 30 0.47 16.37 4.90
CA MET A 30 -0.82 16.31 5.60
C MET A 30 -1.82 15.44 4.83
N ILE A 31 -1.88 15.55 3.50
CA ILE A 31 -2.72 14.67 2.67
C ILE A 31 -2.33 13.20 2.86
N SER A 32 -1.03 12.90 2.90
CA SER A 32 -0.55 11.53 3.15
C SER A 32 -0.89 11.01 4.56
N MET A 33 -0.92 11.88 5.56
CA MET A 33 -1.35 11.51 6.90
C MET A 33 -2.82 11.10 6.91
N PHE A 34 -3.68 11.87 6.24
CA PHE A 34 -5.10 11.52 6.10
C PHE A 34 -5.32 10.24 5.28
N SER A 35 -4.52 9.98 4.24
CA SER A 35 -4.66 8.74 3.45
C SER A 35 -4.35 7.49 4.27
N VAL A 36 -3.35 7.55 5.16
CA VAL A 36 -3.01 6.44 6.06
C VAL A 36 -4.14 6.21 7.08
N LEU A 37 -4.71 7.27 7.64
CA LEU A 37 -5.87 7.15 8.54
C LEU A 37 -7.06 6.49 7.82
N MET A 38 -7.35 6.91 6.59
CA MET A 38 -8.40 6.30 5.78
C MET A 38 -8.12 4.82 5.47
N PHE A 39 -6.87 4.47 5.19
CA PHE A 39 -6.48 3.08 4.95
C PHE A 39 -6.79 2.19 6.16
N VAL A 40 -6.49 2.65 7.38
CA VAL A 40 -6.81 1.91 8.61
C VAL A 40 -8.32 1.71 8.75
N ILE A 41 -9.13 2.74 8.45
CA ILE A 41 -10.59 2.66 8.51
C ILE A 41 -11.15 1.66 7.48
N ILE A 42 -10.60 1.64 6.27
CA ILE A 42 -11.01 0.70 5.22
C ILE A 42 -10.72 -0.74 5.64
N VAL A 43 -9.53 -1.02 6.19
CA VAL A 43 -9.19 -2.36 6.70
C VAL A 43 -10.12 -2.74 7.85
N TRP A 44 -10.34 -1.83 8.80
CA TRP A 44 -11.24 -2.06 9.94
C TRP A 44 -12.68 -2.37 9.50
N GLU A 45 -13.23 -1.59 8.57
CA GLU A 45 -14.55 -1.84 7.99
C GLU A 45 -14.62 -3.20 7.29
N SER A 46 -13.59 -3.54 6.51
CA SER A 46 -13.56 -4.79 5.75
C SER A 46 -13.60 -6.03 6.65
N LEU A 47 -12.98 -5.97 7.83
CA LEU A 47 -12.99 -7.05 8.81
C LEU A 47 -14.36 -7.19 9.50
N LEU A 48 -15.07 -6.07 9.72
CA LEU A 48 -16.39 -6.08 10.32
C LEU A 48 -17.49 -6.53 9.35
N SER A 49 -17.43 -6.11 8.07
CA SER A 49 -18.48 -6.40 7.09
C SER A 49 -18.49 -7.84 6.56
N LYS A 50 -17.44 -8.64 6.81
CA LYS A 50 -17.35 -10.09 6.50
C LYS A 50 -17.85 -10.45 5.09
N ARG A 51 -17.49 -9.65 4.09
CA ARG A 51 -17.88 -9.88 2.68
C ARG A 51 -17.14 -11.09 2.12
N LEU A 52 -17.90 -12.12 1.71
CA LEU A 52 -17.35 -13.35 1.11
C LEU A 52 -16.95 -13.13 -0.35
N MET A 53 -15.83 -13.72 -0.75
CA MET A 53 -15.36 -13.73 -2.15
C MET A 53 -16.14 -14.78 -2.95
N ILE A 54 -16.78 -14.36 -4.05
CA ILE A 54 -17.62 -15.25 -4.89
C ILE A 54 -16.83 -15.81 -6.08
N PHE A 55 -15.93 -15.02 -6.67
CA PHE A 55 -15.14 -15.42 -7.83
C PHE A 55 -13.79 -14.70 -7.83
N ASN A 56 -12.76 -15.37 -8.32
CA ASN A 56 -11.45 -14.79 -8.51
C ASN A 56 -11.13 -14.71 -10.00
N THR A 57 -10.61 -13.57 -10.46
CA THR A 57 -10.24 -13.32 -11.85
C THR A 57 -8.82 -13.80 -12.20
N THR A 58 -8.02 -14.19 -11.20
CA THR A 58 -6.59 -14.52 -11.36
C THR A 58 -6.34 -16.03 -11.33
N PHE A 59 -6.71 -16.74 -12.40
CA PHE A 59 -6.53 -18.20 -12.50
C PHE A 59 -5.10 -18.68 -12.71
N ASN A 60 -4.16 -17.77 -13.03
CA ASN A 60 -2.81 -18.16 -13.42
C ASN A 60 -1.89 -18.47 -12.23
N MET A 61 -2.27 -18.15 -10.99
CA MET A 61 -1.47 -18.50 -9.81
C MET A 61 -2.17 -19.54 -8.94
N VAL A 62 -1.36 -20.44 -8.40
CA VAL A 62 -1.82 -21.60 -7.61
C VAL A 62 -2.42 -21.19 -6.25
N GLU A 63 -2.00 -20.05 -5.69
CA GLU A 63 -2.56 -19.49 -4.44
C GLU A 63 -4.05 -19.13 -4.56
N TRP A 64 -4.48 -18.71 -5.76
CA TRP A 64 -5.81 -18.20 -6.03
C TRP A 64 -6.85 -19.30 -6.30
N ILE A 65 -6.40 -20.55 -6.39
CA ILE A 65 -7.23 -21.76 -6.54
C ILE A 65 -7.68 -22.30 -5.16
N GLN A 66 -7.07 -21.83 -4.06
CA GLN A 66 -7.43 -22.25 -2.71
C GLN A 66 -8.71 -21.57 -2.18
N ASN A 67 -9.22 -22.10 -1.06
CA ASN A 67 -10.31 -21.47 -0.31
C ASN A 67 -9.84 -20.18 0.38
N PHE A 68 -10.78 -19.27 0.68
CA PHE A 68 -10.54 -18.07 1.48
C PHE A 68 -11.34 -18.16 2.80
N PRO A 69 -10.72 -18.43 3.96
CA PRO A 69 -9.29 -18.67 4.20
C PRO A 69 -8.82 -20.07 3.77
N PRO A 70 -7.51 -20.26 3.52
CA PRO A 70 -6.96 -21.56 3.20
C PRO A 70 -6.98 -22.50 4.41
N MET A 71 -6.96 -23.80 4.15
CA MET A 71 -6.83 -24.81 5.20
C MET A 71 -5.39 -24.85 5.72
N GLU A 72 -5.21 -25.23 7.00
CA GLU A 72 -3.88 -25.38 7.63
C GLU A 72 -2.97 -26.32 6.84
N HIS A 73 -3.53 -27.43 6.36
CA HIS A 73 -2.91 -28.31 5.38
C HIS A 73 -3.57 -28.10 4.03
N SER A 74 -2.96 -27.23 3.22
CA SER A 74 -3.58 -26.70 2.00
C SER A 74 -3.51 -27.68 0.82
N TYR A 75 -2.52 -28.58 0.79
CA TYR A 75 -2.31 -29.54 -0.29
C TYR A 75 -2.09 -30.94 0.26
N SER A 76 -2.76 -31.94 -0.33
CA SER A 76 -2.44 -33.35 -0.12
C SER A 76 -1.22 -33.77 -0.93
N GLU A 77 -1.01 -33.16 -2.09
CA GLU A 77 0.08 -33.44 -3.03
C GLU A 77 0.65 -32.13 -3.58
N ILE A 78 1.94 -32.11 -3.89
CA ILE A 78 2.63 -30.91 -4.37
C ILE A 78 2.10 -30.55 -5.78
N PRO A 79 1.64 -29.31 -6.02
CA PRO A 79 1.17 -28.90 -7.35
C PRO A 79 2.31 -28.98 -8.36
N THR A 80 2.05 -29.61 -9.50
CA THR A 80 3.04 -29.76 -10.57
C THR A 80 3.13 -28.48 -11.40
N ILE A 81 4.32 -27.90 -11.46
CA ILE A 81 4.61 -26.75 -12.30
C ILE A 81 5.47 -27.25 -13.46
N SER A 82 4.93 -27.22 -14.68
CA SER A 82 5.69 -27.53 -15.88
C SER A 82 6.44 -26.27 -16.34
N ILE A 83 7.73 -26.21 -16.03
CA ILE A 83 8.65 -25.27 -16.68
C ILE A 83 8.94 -25.88 -18.05
N LYS A 84 8.48 -25.18 -19.10
CA LYS A 84 8.73 -25.59 -20.49
C LYS A 84 10.16 -25.27 -20.90
#